data_AF-A0A5W2GWI2-F1
#
_entry.id   AF-A0A5W2GWI2-F1
#
_cell.length_a   1.000
_cell.length_b   1.000
_cell.length_c   1.000
_cell.angle_alpha   90.00
_cell.angle_beta   90.00
_cell.angle_gamma   90.00
#
_symmetry.space_group_name_H-M   'P 1'
#
loop_
_entity.id
_entity.type
_entity.pdbx_description
1 polymer ?
#
loop_
_entity_poly.entity_id
_entity_poly.type
_entity_poly.pdbx_seq_one_letter_code
_entity_poly.pdbx_strand_id
1 'polypeptide(L)' 'MSRHDEPQDQPRIFMRHARKLGYCKNGSERLAERFGITFEQFLREGYPVAEAMKSANPLLRKAAAVAQQEWDEAHAHGK' A
#
# COMPACT_ATOMS: atom_id res chain seq x y z
N MET A 1 25.47 -2.35 -2.95
CA MET A 1 24.11 -2.68 -2.50
C MET A 1 23.18 -1.69 -3.17
N SER A 2 22.54 -2.12 -4.26
CA SER A 2 21.77 -1.26 -5.17
C SER A 2 20.63 -0.58 -4.40
N ARG A 3 20.70 0.75 -4.27
CA ARG A 3 19.52 1.56 -3.97
C ARG A 3 18.58 1.34 -5.15
N HIS A 4 17.51 0.59 -4.93
CA HIS A 4 16.39 0.60 -5.85
C HIS A 4 15.86 2.03 -5.82
N ASP A 5 16.23 2.82 -6.83
CA ASP A 5 15.50 4.00 -7.28
C ASP A 5 14.11 3.49 -7.73
N GLU A 6 13.25 3.15 -6.77
CA GLU A 6 11.83 3.05 -7.04
C GLU A 6 11.37 4.48 -7.35
N PRO A 7 10.70 4.72 -8.50
CA PRO A 7 10.17 6.04 -8.81
C PRO A 7 9.41 6.56 -7.61
N GLN A 8 9.84 7.70 -7.05
CA GLN A 8 9.19 8.35 -5.90
C GLN A 8 7.75 8.78 -6.20
N ASP A 9 7.31 8.62 -7.45
CA ASP A 9 6.02 9.04 -8.00
C ASP A 9 5.07 7.86 -8.26
N GLN A 10 5.11 6.85 -7.39
CA GLN A 10 4.21 5.70 -7.46
C GLN A 10 3.35 5.58 -6.20
N PRO A 11 2.07 5.19 -6.35
CA PRO A 11 1.18 5.02 -5.23
C PRO A 11 1.67 3.89 -4.32
N ARG A 12 1.58 4.15 -3.01
CA ARG A 12 1.94 3.22 -1.95
C ARG A 12 0.78 3.04 -0.98
N ILE A 13 0.66 1.83 -0.46
CA ILE A 13 -0.33 1.44 0.53
C ILE A 13 0.22 1.79 1.92
N PHE A 14 -0.36 2.78 2.57
CA PHE A 14 -0.15 3.14 3.97
C PHE A 14 -1.32 2.76 4.89
N MET A 15 -1.14 2.97 6.19
CA MET A 15 -2.16 2.75 7.24
C MET A 15 -3.51 3.42 6.97
N ARG A 16 -3.53 4.58 6.30
CA ARG A 16 -4.78 5.27 5.99
C ARG A 16 -5.70 4.42 5.10
N HIS A 17 -5.16 3.67 4.15
CA HIS A 17 -5.95 2.78 3.29
C HIS A 17 -6.38 1.53 4.04
N ALA A 18 -5.52 0.97 4.91
CA ALA A 18 -5.90 -0.13 5.79
C ALA A 18 -7.07 0.27 6.71
N ARG A 19 -7.04 1.48 7.28
CA ARG A 19 -8.14 2.01 8.09
C ARG A 19 -9.42 2.25 7.29
N LYS A 20 -9.33 2.77 6.06
CA LYS A 20 -10.49 2.91 5.15
C LYS A 20 -11.14 1.57 4.83
N LEU A 21 -10.37 0.49 4.82
CA LEU A 21 -10.88 -0.88 4.66
C LEU A 21 -11.44 -1.50 5.95
N GLY A 22 -11.43 -0.76 7.06
CA GLY A 22 -11.94 -1.22 8.35
C GLY A 22 -10.96 -2.09 9.14
N TYR A 23 -9.67 -2.14 8.77
CA TYR A 23 -8.70 -2.89 9.55
C TYR A 23 -8.36 -2.18 10.86
N CYS A 24 -8.48 -2.91 11.97
CA CYS A 24 -7.91 -2.51 13.25
C CYS A 24 -6.37 -2.61 13.24
N LYS A 25 -5.70 -2.24 14.34
CA LYS A 25 -4.24 -2.33 14.47
C LYS A 25 -3.73 -3.75 14.17
N ASN A 26 -4.26 -4.76 14.86
CA ASN A 26 -3.88 -6.16 14.65
C ASN A 26 -4.19 -6.66 13.23
N GLY A 27 -5.27 -6.16 12.62
CA GLY A 27 -5.60 -6.45 11.23
C GLY A 27 -4.58 -5.85 10.24
N SER A 28 -4.05 -4.67 10.57
CA SER A 28 -3.03 -3.97 9.78
C SER A 28 -1.65 -4.62 9.93
N GLU A 29 -1.31 -5.13 11.12
CA GLU A 29 -0.12 -5.95 11.36
C GLU A 29 -0.15 -7.22 10.49
N ARG A 30 -1.27 -7.95 10.52
CA ARG A 30 -1.47 -9.13 9.65
C ARG A 30 -1.46 -8.80 8.16
N LEU A 31 -1.84 -7.58 7.80
CA LEU A 31 -1.78 -7.11 6.41
C LEU A 31 -0.32 -6.89 5.99
N ALA A 32 0.51 -6.28 6.84
CA ALA A 32 1.95 -6.13 6.62
C ALA A 32 2.65 -7.49 6.47
N GLU A 33 2.33 -8.46 7.33
CA GLU A 33 2.83 -9.83 7.22
C GLU A 33 2.47 -10.48 5.88
N ARG A 34 1.25 -10.25 5.38
CA ARG A 34 0.79 -10.76 4.06
C ARG A 34 1.52 -10.10 2.90
N PHE A 35 1.99 -8.86 3.07
CA PHE A 35 2.87 -8.19 2.12
C PHE A 35 4.33 -8.70 2.18
N GLY A 36 4.67 -9.52 3.18
CA GLY A 36 6.03 -10.02 3.39
C GLY A 36 6.97 -9.02 4.05
N ILE A 37 6.44 -8.00 4.73
CA ILE A 37 7.21 -6.96 5.41
C ILE A 37 6.83 -6.87 6.89
N THR A 38 7.68 -6.24 7.70
CA THR A 38 7.33 -5.98 9.09
C THR A 38 6.31 -4.86 9.20
N PHE A 39 5.57 -4.84 10.31
CA PHE A 39 4.63 -3.75 10.56
C PHE A 39 5.34 -2.38 10.64
N GLU A 40 6.54 -2.33 11.20
CA GLU A 40 7.35 -1.09 11.25
C GLU A 40 7.72 -0.59 9.85
N GLN A 41 8.15 -1.48 8.96
CA GLN A 41 8.41 -1.14 7.55
C GLN A 41 7.15 -0.61 6.87
N PHE A 42 6.00 -1.25 7.11
CA PHE A 42 4.72 -0.81 6.55
C PHE A 42 4.32 0.59 7.04
N LEU A 43 4.58 0.91 8.31
CA LEU A 43 4.31 2.24 8.87
C LEU A 43 5.21 3.32 8.26
N ARG A 44 6.49 3.01 8.04
CA ARG A 44 7.50 3.96 7.58
C ARG A 44 7.45 4.20 6.08
N GLU A 45 7.36 3.12 5.30
CA GLU A 45 7.60 3.14 3.85
C GLU A 45 6.34 2.82 3.04
N GLY A 46 5.29 2.33 3.71
CA GLY A 46 4.14 1.74 3.04
C GLY A 46 4.54 0.51 2.23
N TYR A 47 3.63 0.05 1.37
CA TYR A 47 3.90 -1.05 0.44
C TYR A 47 3.55 -0.65 -0.99
N PRO A 48 4.39 -0.93 -2.00
CA PRO A 48 4.12 -0.53 -3.38
C PRO A 48 2.81 -1.13 -3.92
N VAL A 49 1.95 -0.28 -4.50
CA VAL A 49 0.69 -0.73 -5.11
C VAL A 49 0.94 -1.72 -6.24
N ALA A 50 1.96 -1.46 -7.07
CA ALA A 50 2.33 -2.33 -8.19
C ALA A 50 2.65 -3.77 -7.74
N GLU A 51 3.34 -3.94 -6.62
CA GLU A 51 3.65 -5.26 -6.06
C GLU A 51 2.41 -5.92 -5.44
N ALA A 52 1.57 -5.16 -4.74
CA ALA A 52 0.36 -5.69 -4.13
C ALA A 52 -0.65 -6.17 -5.18
N MET A 53 -0.71 -5.52 -6.34
CA MET A 53 -1.58 -5.90 -7.47
C MET A 53 -1.20 -7.24 -8.09
N LYS A 54 0.08 -7.61 -8.06
CA LYS A 54 0.57 -8.91 -8.57
C LYS A 54 0.21 -10.08 -7.66
N SER A 55 -0.19 -9.82 -6.41
CA SER A 55 -0.49 -10.88 -5.45
C SER A 55 -1.76 -11.66 -5.81
N ALA A 56 -1.71 -12.98 -5.63
CA ALA A 56 -2.90 -13.83 -5.68
C ALA A 56 -3.90 -13.53 -4.54
N ASN A 57 -3.45 -12.89 -3.46
CA ASN A 57 -4.29 -12.58 -2.31
C ASN A 57 -5.26 -11.42 -2.62
N PRO A 58 -6.59 -11.67 -2.64
CA PRO A 58 -7.58 -10.65 -2.99
C PRO A 58 -7.61 -9.47 -2.00
N LEU A 59 -7.19 -9.67 -0.74
CA LEU A 59 -7.12 -8.58 0.25
C LEU A 59 -6.04 -7.56 -0.11
N LEU A 60 -4.89 -8.03 -0.62
CA LEU A 60 -3.78 -7.15 -1.00
C LEU A 60 -4.14 -6.36 -2.25
N ARG A 61 -4.77 -6.99 -3.23
CA ARG A 61 -5.31 -6.31 -4.41
C ARG A 61 -6.37 -5.26 -4.05
N LYS A 62 -7.24 -5.54 -3.06
CA LYS A 62 -8.21 -4.57 -2.58
C LYS A 62 -7.54 -3.36 -1.91
N ALA A 63 -6.52 -3.59 -1.07
CA ALA A 63 -5.74 -2.50 -0.48
C ALA A 63 -4.99 -1.66 -1.52
N ALA A 64 -4.46 -2.33 -2.54
CA ALA A 64 -3.80 -1.68 -3.66
C ALA A 64 -4.77 -0.81 -4.47
N ALA A 65 -5.98 -1.30 -4.77
CA ALA A 65 -6.99 -0.56 -5.50
C ALA A 65 -7.44 0.72 -4.79
N VAL A 66 -7.61 0.68 -3.45
CA VAL A 66 -7.95 1.88 -2.67
C VAL A 66 -6.82 2.91 -2.72
N ALA A 67 -5.57 2.47 -2.57
CA ALA A 67 -4.43 3.36 -2.63
C ALA A 67 -4.23 3.96 -4.04
N GLN A 68 -4.45 3.17 -5.10
CA GLN A 68 -4.41 3.62 -6.49
C GLN A 68 -5.50 4.66 -6.76
N GLN A 69 -6.74 4.39 -6.35
CA GLN A 69 -7.85 5.32 -6.56
C GLN A 69 -7.59 6.69 -5.90
N GLU A 70 -7.13 6.70 -4.64
CA GLU A 70 -6.78 7.96 -3.95
C GLU A 70 -5.67 8.72 -4.66
N TRP A 71 -4.69 8.01 -5.19
CA TRP A 71 -3.61 8.60 -5.96
C TRP A 71 -4.13 9.22 -7.25
N ASP A 72 -4.94 8.47 -8.00
CA ASP A 72 -5.53 8.93 -9.26
C ASP A 72 -6.42 10.17 -9.03
N GLU A 73 -7.24 10.19 -7.99
CA GLU A 73 -8.06 11.35 -7.62
C GLU A 73 -7.21 12.58 -7.28
N ALA A 74 -6.14 12.41 -6.49
CA ALA A 74 -5.23 13.49 -6.12
C ALA A 74 -4.47 14.06 -7.34
N HIS A 75 -4.09 13.21 -8.30
CA HIS A 75 -3.35 13.61 -9.49
C HIS A 75 -4.28 14.11 -10.62
N ALA A 76 -5.54 13.67 -10.65
CA ALA A 76 -6.55 14.17 -11.58
C ALA A 76 -7.00 15.60 -11.23
N HIS A 77 -7.04 15.95 -9.94
CA HIS A 77 -7.37 17.30 -9.46
C HIS A 77 -6.19 18.29 -9.46
N GLY A 78 -5.01 17.88 -9.95
CA GLY A 78 -3.82 18.72 -10.11
C GLY A 78 -3.76 19.53 -11.42
N LYS A 79 -4.90 19.83 -12.06
CA LYS A 79 -4.99 20.72 -13.24
C LYS A 79 -5.74 22.00 -12.93
#